data_AF-A0AA50PTY0-F1
#
_entry.id   AF-A0AA50PTY0-F1
#
_cell.length_a   1.000
_cell.length_b   1.000
_cell.length_c   1.000
_cell.angle_alpha   90.00
_cell.angle_beta   90.00
_cell.angle_gamma   90.00
#
_symmetry.space_group_name_H-M   'P 1'
#
loop_
_entity.id
_entity.type
_entity.pdbx_description
1 polymer ?
#
loop_
_entity_poly.entity_id
_entity_poly.type
_entity_poly.pdbx_seq_one_letter_code
_entity_poly.pdbx_strand_id
1 'polypeptide(L)' 'HKTPGTKDLVYLEPSPGFCEKNTRLSILGTHGRTCNEASDRVDGCDLM' A
#
# COMPACT_ATOMS: atom_id res chain seq x y z
N HIS A 1 20.26 -15.25 -5.26
CA HIS A 1 20.23 -14.20 -4.23
C HIS A 1 21.32 -13.18 -4.55
N LYS A 2 20.97 -11.99 -5.04
CA LYS A 2 21.93 -10.90 -5.28
C LYS A 2 21.98 -10.06 -3.99
N THR A 3 23.18 -9.75 -3.50
CA THR A 3 23.32 -8.80 -2.38
C THR A 3 22.84 -7.42 -2.83
N PRO A 4 22.05 -6.72 -2.00
CA PRO A 4 21.59 -5.37 -2.34
C PRO A 4 22.80 -4.42 -2.45
N GLY A 5 22.74 -3.53 -3.44
CA GLY A 5 23.70 -2.45 -3.62
C GLY A 5 23.43 -1.28 -2.68
N THR A 6 24.34 -0.29 -2.68
CA THR A 6 24.25 0.88 -1.78
C THR A 6 23.05 1.79 -2.03
N LYS A 7 22.39 1.66 -3.19
CA LYS A 7 21.22 2.44 -3.57
C LYS A 7 19.90 1.66 -3.48
N ASP A 8 19.96 0.39 -3.08
CA ASP A 8 18.77 -0.45 -3.00
C ASP A 8 18.06 -0.23 -1.67
N LEU A 9 16.73 -0.19 -1.69
CA LEU A 9 15.91 -0.13 -0.47
C LEU A 9 15.76 -1.53 0.10
N VAL A 10 16.15 -1.71 1.35
CA VAL A 10 16.03 -2.97 2.08
C VAL A 10 14.99 -2.81 3.17
N TYR A 11 14.05 -3.75 3.23
CA TYR A 11 13.04 -3.85 4.28
C TYR A 11 13.18 -5.18 5.01
N LEU A 12 12.80 -5.19 6.29
CA LEU A 12 12.93 -6.38 7.15
C LEU A 12 11.60 -7.13 7.28
N GLU A 13 10.48 -6.41 7.27
CA GLU A 13 9.15 -6.95 7.48
C GLU A 13 8.24 -6.67 6.28
N PRO A 14 7.32 -7.57 5.93
CA PRO A 14 6.35 -7.35 4.86
C PRO A 14 5.40 -6.19 5.24
N SER A 15 4.91 -5.50 4.22
CA SER A 15 3.93 -4.42 4.43
C SER A 15 2.60 -4.98 4.95
N PRO A 16 1.97 -4.36 5.96
CA PRO A 16 0.65 -4.76 6.42
C PRO A 16 -0.43 -4.45 5.36
N GLY A 17 -1.61 -5.05 5.50
CA GLY A 17 -2.76 -4.69 4.68
C GLY A 17 -3.31 -3.31 5.05
N PHE A 18 -3.48 -2.42 4.06
CA PHE A 18 -3.96 -1.05 4.27
C PHE A 18 -5.44 -0.83 3.92
N CYS A 19 -6.11 -1.83 3.34
CA CYS A 19 -7.52 -1.74 2.92
C CYS A 19 -8.45 -1.59 4.13
N GLU A 20 -8.24 -2.42 5.15
CA GLU A 20 -9.06 -2.43 6.35
C GLU A 20 -8.48 -1.55 7.46
N LYS A 21 -9.35 -1.00 8.29
CA LYS A 21 -8.95 -0.17 9.43
C LYS A 21 -8.25 -1.02 10.49
N ASN A 22 -7.03 -0.64 10.86
CA ASN A 22 -6.28 -1.25 11.96
C ASN A 22 -5.68 -0.17 12.87
N THR A 23 -6.38 0.09 13.99
CA THR A 23 -5.99 1.12 14.96
C THR A 23 -4.69 0.81 15.70
N ARG A 24 -4.26 -0.45 15.76
CA ARG A 24 -3.00 -0.85 16.42
C ARG A 24 -1.78 -0.44 15.61
N LEU A 25 -1.92 -0.42 14.29
CA LEU A 25 -0.88 -0.02 13.34
C LEU A 25 -1.11 1.39 12.77
N SER A 26 -2.06 2.16 13.32
CA SER A 26 -2.48 3.48 12.82
C SER A 26 -2.91 3.48 11.34
N ILE A 27 -3.49 2.37 10.87
CA ILE A 27 -4.02 2.22 9.52
C ILE A 27 -5.49 2.63 9.53
N LEU A 28 -5.84 3.61 8.70
CA LEU A 28 -7.21 4.15 8.64
C LEU A 28 -8.18 3.29 7.80
N GLY A 29 -7.64 2.50 6.86
CA GLY A 29 -8.40 1.82 5.82
C GLY A 29 -8.53 2.67 4.54
N THR A 30 -8.97 2.06 3.44
CA THR A 30 -9.24 2.71 2.14
C THR A 30 -10.71 3.08 1.94
N HIS A 31 -11.58 2.64 2.85
CA HIS A 31 -13.02 2.94 2.82
C HIS A 31 -13.29 4.45 2.81
N GLY A 32 -14.02 4.92 1.80
CA GLY A 32 -14.40 6.33 1.64
C GLY A 32 -13.30 7.23 1.06
N ARG A 33 -12.19 6.67 0.57
CA ARG A 33 -11.20 7.44 -0.21
C ARG A 33 -11.77 7.75 -1.59
N THR A 34 -11.53 8.97 -2.07
CA THR A 34 -11.81 9.32 -3.46
C THR A 34 -10.90 8.51 -4.37
N CYS A 35 -11.50 7.84 -5.35
CA CYS A 35 -10.83 7.10 -6.40
C CYS A 35 -11.18 7.70 -7.76
N ASN A 36 -10.37 7.42 -8.77
CA ASN A 36 -10.58 7.85 -10.14
C ASN A 36 -11.15 6.70 -10.97
N GLU A 37 -12.43 6.77 -11.33
CA GLU A 37 -13.13 5.70 -12.09
C GLU A 37 -12.54 5.45 -13.48
N ALA A 38 -11.79 6.41 -14.04
CA ALA A 38 -11.14 6.26 -15.35
C ALA A 38 -9.72 5.68 -15.26
N SER A 39 -9.22 5.36 -14.05
CA SER A 39 -7.88 4.82 -13.84
C SER A 39 -7.93 3.35 -13.47
N ASP A 40 -7.16 2.52 -14.17
CA ASP A 40 -6.93 1.11 -13.82
C ASP A 40 -5.74 0.93 -12.84
N ARG A 41 -5.19 2.03 -12.30
CA ARG A 41 -4.00 2.01 -11.43
C ARG A 41 -4.43 2.09 -9.96
N VAL A 42 -3.47 2.28 -9.05
CA VAL A 42 -3.70 2.29 -7.59
C VAL A 42 -4.62 3.44 -7.13
N ASP A 43 -4.84 4.45 -7.98
CA ASP A 43 -5.85 5.50 -7.80
C ASP A 43 -7.24 5.10 -8.31
N GLY A 44 -7.35 3.98 -9.04
CA GLY A 44 -8.56 3.39 -9.55
C GLY A 44 -9.47 2.83 -8.45
N CYS A 45 -10.77 2.87 -8.70
CA CYS A 45 -11.76 2.39 -7.74
C CYS A 45 -11.76 0.86 -7.57
N ASP A 46 -11.29 0.11 -8.57
CA ASP A 46 -11.20 -1.36 -8.50
C ASP A 46 -10.10 -1.87 -7.56
N LEU A 47 -9.11 -1.03 -7.27
CA LEU A 47 -7.94 -1.36 -6.45
C LEU A 47 -8.01 -0.79 -5.02
N MET A 48 -9.08 -0.06 -4.69
CA MET A 48 -9.31 0.60 -3.39
C MET A 48 -10.26 -0.18 -2.50
#